data_AF-A0A965KF37-F1
#
_entry.id   AF-A0A965KF37-F1
#
_cell.length_a   1.000
_cell.length_b   1.000
_cell.length_c   1.000
_cell.angle_alpha   90.00
_cell.angle_beta   90.00
_cell.angle_gamma   90.00
#
_symmetry.space_group_name_H-M   'P 1'
#
loop_
_entity.id
_entity.type
_entity.pdbx_description
1 polymer ?
#
loop_
_entity_poly.entity_id
_entity_poly.type
_entity_poly.pdbx_seq_one_letter_code
_entity_poly.pdbx_strand_id
1 'polypeptide(L)'
;MEPAARHDAIVALLRREARDGVVSFARLVEVALYAPGLGYYASERVRVGKAAGTDFTTAAALGPMFGQLIAGAAKSLVGELHTHALVEVGAEPGQSHYAGVADRFAELRTFRFGTTPEFPARSVLVANELLDAQPFHRFIRQGGAWRELGVRVDGSELTVEPL
;
A
#
# COMPACT_ATOMS: atom_id res chain seq x y z
N MET A 1 19.02 3.91 -5.93
CA MET A 1 19.35 5.06 -5.06
C MET A 1 19.77 4.51 -3.71
N GLU A 2 20.90 4.97 -3.19
CA GLU A 2 21.38 4.59 -1.86
C GLU A 2 20.40 5.03 -0.76
N PRO A 3 20.25 4.29 0.35
CA PRO A 3 19.29 4.61 1.42
C PRO A 3 19.44 6.02 1.98
N ALA A 4 20.68 6.48 2.20
CA ALA A 4 20.94 7.82 2.74
C ALA A 4 20.48 8.92 1.79
N ALA A 5 20.78 8.79 0.49
CA ALA A 5 20.34 9.74 -0.52
C ALA A 5 18.81 9.77 -0.66
N ARG A 6 18.13 8.62 -0.49
CA ARG A 6 16.67 8.56 -0.48
C ARG A 6 16.08 9.26 0.73
N HIS A 7 16.65 9.03 1.92
CA HIS A 7 16.27 9.72 3.15
C HIS A 7 16.37 11.23 2.98
N ASP A 8 17.51 11.73 2.50
CA ASP A 8 17.73 13.16 2.30
C ASP A 8 16.73 13.76 1.29
N ALA A 9 16.40 13.03 0.22
CA ALA A 9 15.41 13.46 -0.76
C ALA A 9 13.99 13.52 -0.18
N ILE A 10 13.60 12.52 0.63
CA ILE A 10 12.30 12.51 1.35
C ILE A 10 12.22 13.69 2.32
N VAL A 11 13.25 13.89 3.14
CA VAL A 11 13.30 15.00 4.10
C VAL A 11 13.25 16.35 3.39
N ALA A 12 13.97 16.51 2.27
CA ALA A 12 13.92 17.72 1.46
C ALA A 12 12.52 17.99 0.88
N LEU A 13 11.80 16.95 0.47
CA LEU A 13 10.41 17.08 0.01
C LEU A 13 9.49 17.54 1.16
N LEU A 14 9.55 16.85 2.31
CA LEU A 14 8.73 17.20 3.48
C LEU A 14 9.00 18.62 3.97
N ARG A 15 10.27 19.05 3.99
CA ARG A 15 10.65 20.40 4.39
C ARG A 15 10.03 21.48 3.50
N ARG A 16 9.88 21.23 2.18
CA ARG A 16 9.24 22.19 1.25
C ARG A 16 7.75 22.36 1.51
N GLU A 17 7.10 21.32 2.03
CA GLU A 17 5.64 21.28 2.26
C GLU A 17 5.26 21.63 3.71
N ALA A 18 6.23 21.60 4.62
CA ALA A 18 6.05 21.89 6.03
C ALA A 18 5.54 23.32 6.27
N ARG A 19 4.58 23.46 7.18
CA ARG A 19 4.15 24.75 7.72
C ARG A 19 4.75 24.91 9.11
N ASP A 20 5.46 26.02 9.33
CA ASP A 20 6.22 26.29 10.57
C ASP A 20 7.19 25.15 10.96
N GLY A 21 7.72 24.47 9.94
CA GLY A 21 8.64 23.35 10.09
C GLY A 21 7.97 22.01 10.42
N VAL A 22 6.64 21.90 10.35
CA VAL A 22 5.89 20.70 10.71
C VAL A 22 4.99 20.22 9.55
N VAL A 23 4.86 18.90 9.41
CA VAL A 23 3.87 18.22 8.55
C VAL A 23 3.01 17.26 9.39
N SER A 24 1.86 16.81 8.88
CA SER A 24 1.11 15.75 9.56
C SER A 24 1.86 14.41 9.48
N PHE A 25 1.62 13.52 10.44
CA PHE A 25 2.17 12.16 10.37
C PHE A 25 1.69 11.42 9.12
N ALA A 26 0.44 11.66 8.69
CA ALA A 26 -0.10 11.12 7.45
C ALA A 26 0.77 11.51 6.25
N ARG A 27 1.21 12.77 6.17
CA ARG A 27 2.04 13.23 5.06
C ARG A 27 3.43 12.59 5.04
N LEU A 28 4.04 12.39 6.21
CA LEU A 28 5.28 11.61 6.32
C LEU A 28 5.10 10.21 5.72
N VAL A 29 4.04 9.49 6.15
CA VAL A 29 3.76 8.12 5.68
C VAL A 29 3.50 8.11 4.17
N GLU A 30 2.70 9.05 3.67
CA GLU A 30 2.39 9.16 2.24
C GLU A 30 3.66 9.33 1.40
N VAL A 31 4.56 10.24 1.80
CA VAL A 31 5.81 10.48 1.08
C VAL A 31 6.74 9.27 1.15
N ALA A 32 6.92 8.70 2.34
CA ALA A 32 7.79 7.55 2.55
C ALA A 32 7.34 6.32 1.75
N LEU A 33 6.02 6.13 1.58
CA LEU A 33 5.45 4.97 0.91
C LEU A 33 5.21 5.18 -0.59
N TYR A 34 4.75 6.37 -1.00
CA TYR A 34 4.12 6.56 -2.30
C TYR A 34 4.71 7.70 -3.16
N ALA A 35 5.63 8.52 -2.63
CA ALA A 35 6.21 9.60 -3.42
C ALA A 35 6.85 9.07 -4.73
N PRO A 36 6.52 9.62 -5.91
CA PRO A 36 7.08 9.16 -7.17
C PRO A 36 8.62 9.16 -7.15
N GLY A 37 9.23 8.01 -7.50
CA GLY A 37 10.69 7.84 -7.55
C GLY A 37 11.40 7.71 -6.19
N LEU A 38 10.71 7.96 -5.07
CA LEU A 38 11.29 7.93 -3.71
C LEU A 38 10.62 6.90 -2.80
N GLY A 39 9.29 6.81 -2.89
CA GLY A 39 8.45 6.00 -2.03
C GLY A 39 8.71 4.51 -2.16
N TYR A 40 8.55 3.81 -1.04
CA TYR A 40 8.80 2.38 -0.93
C TYR A 40 8.00 1.55 -1.96
N TYR A 41 6.69 1.79 -2.09
CA TYR A 41 5.80 1.11 -3.05
C TYR A 41 5.85 1.68 -4.47
N ALA A 42 6.42 2.88 -4.66
CA ALA A 42 6.61 3.48 -5.98
C ALA A 42 7.79 2.85 -6.77
N SER A 43 8.62 2.04 -6.12
CA SER A 43 9.74 1.34 -6.76
C SER A 43 9.32 0.05 -7.47
N GLU A 44 10.14 -0.43 -8.42
CA GLU A 44 9.96 -1.76 -9.05
C GLU A 44 10.69 -2.89 -8.31
N ARG A 45 11.23 -2.62 -7.12
CA ARG A 45 11.94 -3.63 -6.33
C ARG A 45 10.97 -4.73 -5.88
N VAL A 46 11.33 -5.98 -6.15
CA VAL A 46 10.65 -7.14 -5.56
C VAL A 46 10.82 -7.09 -4.04
N ARG A 47 9.71 -6.91 -3.32
CA ARG A 47 9.70 -6.73 -1.86
C ARG A 47 8.96 -7.83 -1.09
N VAL A 48 8.04 -8.53 -1.76
CA VAL A 48 7.22 -9.59 -1.17
C VAL A 48 7.80 -10.96 -1.53
N GLY A 49 8.00 -11.83 -0.55
CA GLY A 49 8.38 -13.21 -0.79
C GLY A 49 9.31 -13.80 0.27
N LYS A 50 9.86 -14.98 -0.04
CA LYS A 50 10.81 -15.71 0.82
C LYS A 50 12.26 -15.66 0.29
N ALA A 51 12.50 -15.00 -0.83
CA ALA A 51 13.81 -14.95 -1.46
C ALA A 51 14.75 -14.00 -0.68
N ALA A 52 16.06 -14.23 -0.78
CA ALA A 52 17.02 -13.29 -0.21
C ALA A 52 16.83 -11.90 -0.87
N GLY A 53 16.65 -10.86 -0.06
CA GLY A 53 16.43 -9.48 -0.51
C GLY A 53 14.97 -9.02 -0.56
N THR A 54 14.00 -9.88 -0.23
CA THR A 54 12.61 -9.45 0.05
C THR A 54 12.47 -8.97 1.49
N ASP A 55 11.55 -8.05 1.75
CA ASP A 55 11.40 -7.42 3.07
C ASP A 55 10.36 -8.12 3.95
N PHE A 56 9.29 -8.67 3.36
CA PHE A 56 8.20 -9.30 4.10
C PHE A 56 7.48 -10.39 3.28
N THR A 57 6.62 -11.16 3.95
CA THR A 57 5.78 -12.20 3.35
C THR A 57 4.31 -11.89 3.60
N THR A 58 3.42 -12.14 2.64
CA THR A 58 1.97 -12.05 2.82
C THR A 58 1.34 -13.44 2.75
N ALA A 59 0.14 -13.62 3.30
CA ALA A 59 -0.58 -14.91 3.23
C ALA A 59 -0.77 -15.37 1.78
N ALA A 60 -1.06 -14.42 0.89
CA ALA A 60 -1.24 -14.66 -0.54
C ALA A 60 0.05 -15.15 -1.22
N ALA A 61 1.23 -14.80 -0.69
CA ALA A 61 2.54 -15.23 -1.20
C ALA A 61 3.02 -16.59 -0.64
N LEU A 62 2.30 -17.20 0.31
CA LEU A 62 2.72 -18.46 0.95
C LEU A 62 2.40 -19.71 0.13
N GLY A 63 1.39 -19.65 -0.75
CA GLY A 63 0.98 -20.78 -1.58
C GLY A 63 -0.43 -20.62 -2.19
N PRO A 64 -0.90 -21.61 -2.97
CA PRO A 64 -2.11 -21.47 -3.78
C PRO A 64 -3.41 -21.47 -2.97
N MET A 65 -3.39 -21.97 -1.73
CA MET A 65 -4.58 -22.17 -0.91
C MET A 65 -5.33 -20.86 -0.65
N PHE A 66 -4.62 -19.75 -0.44
CA PHE A 66 -5.27 -18.46 -0.20
C PHE A 66 -6.14 -18.03 -1.39
N GLY A 67 -5.60 -18.09 -2.61
CA GLY A 67 -6.35 -17.78 -3.83
C GLY A 67 -7.55 -18.71 -4.04
N GLN A 68 -7.42 -19.99 -3.70
CA GLN A 68 -8.52 -20.95 -3.77
C GLN A 68 -9.65 -20.63 -2.78
N LEU A 69 -9.32 -20.24 -1.55
CA LEU A 69 -10.29 -19.84 -0.53
C LEU A 69 -11.03 -18.56 -0.95
N ILE A 70 -10.31 -17.58 -1.49
CA ILE A 70 -10.91 -16.35 -2.02
C ILE A 70 -11.87 -16.64 -3.18
N ALA A 71 -11.49 -17.51 -4.13
CA ALA A 71 -12.40 -17.93 -5.20
C ALA A 71 -13.66 -18.64 -4.67
N GLY A 72 -13.52 -19.50 -3.65
CA GLY A 72 -14.65 -20.16 -3.01
C GLY A 72 -15.59 -19.17 -2.30
N ALA A 73 -15.03 -18.20 -1.57
CA ALA A 73 -15.80 -17.13 -0.94
C ALA A 73 -16.53 -16.27 -1.98
N ALA A 74 -15.84 -15.88 -3.06
CA ALA A 74 -16.43 -15.14 -4.18
C ALA A 74 -17.62 -15.91 -4.78
N LYS A 75 -17.46 -17.21 -5.07
CA LYS A 75 -18.55 -18.04 -5.62
C LYS A 75 -19.78 -18.05 -4.71
N SER A 76 -19.55 -18.06 -3.39
CA SER A 76 -20.64 -18.07 -2.41
C SER A 76 -21.38 -16.73 -2.35
N LEU A 77 -20.69 -15.62 -2.65
CA LEU A 77 -21.26 -14.27 -2.62
C LEU A 77 -21.97 -13.88 -3.92
N VAL A 78 -21.37 -14.20 -5.08
CA VAL A 78 -21.84 -13.72 -6.39
C VAL A 78 -22.33 -14.82 -7.33
N GLY A 79 -22.27 -16.08 -6.90
CA GLY A 79 -22.66 -17.22 -7.71
C GLY A 79 -21.67 -17.49 -8.85
N GLU A 80 -22.14 -17.31 -10.09
CA GLU A 80 -21.40 -17.71 -11.29
C GLU A 80 -20.16 -16.83 -11.54
N LEU A 81 -18.98 -17.36 -11.24
CA LEU A 81 -17.73 -16.61 -11.30
C LEU A 81 -17.29 -16.25 -12.72
N HIS A 82 -17.60 -17.08 -13.73
CA HIS A 82 -17.27 -16.81 -15.13
C HIS A 82 -17.97 -15.57 -15.72
N THR A 83 -18.87 -14.95 -14.94
CA THR A 83 -19.53 -13.70 -15.32
C THR A 83 -18.97 -12.46 -14.62
N HIS A 84 -17.93 -12.62 -13.80
CA HIS A 84 -17.28 -11.56 -13.04
C HIS A 84 -15.78 -11.50 -13.36
N ALA A 85 -15.23 -10.30 -13.47
CA ALA A 85 -13.80 -10.08 -13.46
C ALA A 85 -13.27 -10.21 -12.02
N LEU A 86 -12.15 -10.92 -11.84
CA LEU A 86 -11.38 -10.85 -10.60
C LEU A 86 -10.40 -9.69 -10.70
N VAL A 87 -10.45 -8.76 -9.75
CA VAL A 87 -9.54 -7.61 -9.72
C VAL A 87 -8.73 -7.64 -8.44
N GLU A 88 -7.42 -7.87 -8.59
CA GLU A 88 -6.47 -7.76 -7.49
C GLU A 88 -6.02 -6.30 -7.32
N VAL A 89 -6.33 -5.72 -6.17
CA VAL A 89 -6.03 -4.33 -5.82
C VAL A 89 -4.74 -4.32 -5.00
N GLY A 90 -3.74 -3.56 -5.45
CA GLY A 90 -2.43 -3.49 -4.79
C GLY A 90 -1.46 -4.60 -5.23
N ALA A 91 -1.61 -5.14 -6.43
CA ALA A 91 -0.72 -6.19 -6.92
C ALA A 91 0.74 -5.70 -7.06
N GLU A 92 1.69 -6.59 -6.74
CA GLU A 92 3.12 -6.37 -7.00
C GLU A 92 3.40 -6.41 -8.52
N PRO A 93 4.43 -5.68 -9.02
CA PRO A 93 4.76 -5.68 -10.43
C PRO A 93 4.99 -7.09 -10.99
N GLY A 94 4.31 -7.42 -12.09
CA GLY A 94 4.53 -8.67 -12.82
C GLY A 94 4.01 -9.94 -12.14
N GLN A 95 3.33 -9.82 -11.00
CA GLN A 95 2.82 -10.97 -10.25
C GLN A 95 1.37 -10.76 -9.82
N SER A 96 0.57 -11.83 -9.88
CA SER A 96 -0.74 -11.90 -9.25
C SER A 96 -0.81 -13.12 -8.36
N HIS A 97 -1.33 -12.95 -7.14
CA HIS A 97 -1.55 -14.06 -6.21
C HIS A 97 -2.72 -14.97 -6.63
N TYR A 98 -3.52 -14.54 -7.60
CA TYR A 98 -4.74 -15.22 -8.03
C TYR A 98 -4.64 -15.86 -9.42
N ALA A 99 -3.44 -15.86 -10.03
CA ALA A 99 -3.22 -16.49 -11.34
C ALA A 99 -3.68 -17.96 -11.37
N GLY A 100 -3.50 -18.70 -10.27
CA GLY A 100 -3.92 -20.11 -10.15
C GLY A 100 -5.43 -20.36 -10.03
N VAL A 101 -6.26 -19.30 -9.99
CA VAL A 101 -7.73 -19.39 -10.02
C VAL A 101 -8.35 -18.53 -11.12
N ALA A 102 -7.54 -17.92 -11.99
CA ALA A 102 -7.99 -17.00 -13.02
C ALA A 102 -8.96 -17.65 -14.01
N ASP A 103 -8.76 -18.94 -14.29
CA ASP A 103 -9.60 -19.76 -15.16
C ASP A 103 -11.06 -19.87 -14.67
N ARG A 104 -11.34 -19.59 -13.40
CA ARG A 104 -12.69 -19.63 -12.81
C ARG A 104 -13.46 -18.33 -13.01
N PHE A 105 -12.81 -17.26 -13.45
CA PHE A 105 -13.40 -15.93 -13.62
C PHE A 105 -13.50 -15.56 -15.10
N ALA A 106 -14.24 -14.49 -15.42
CA ALA A 106 -14.33 -13.98 -16.79
C ALA A 106 -12.97 -13.46 -17.29
N GLU A 107 -12.24 -12.80 -16.39
CA GLU A 107 -10.92 -12.25 -16.60
C GLU A 107 -10.24 -11.98 -15.26
N LEU A 108 -8.91 -11.88 -15.27
CA LEU A 108 -8.11 -11.42 -14.14
C LEU A 108 -7.48 -10.07 -14.49
N ARG A 109 -7.70 -9.06 -13.65
CA ARG A 109 -7.09 -7.73 -13.75
C ARG A 109 -6.30 -7.43 -12.48
N THR A 110 -5.27 -6.63 -12.62
CA THR A 110 -4.54 -6.05 -11.48
C THR A 110 -4.68 -4.54 -11.50
N PHE A 111 -4.87 -3.96 -10.33
CA PHE A 111 -4.86 -2.51 -10.13
C PHE A 111 -3.70 -2.15 -9.21
N ARG A 112 -2.89 -1.17 -9.63
CA ARG A 112 -1.72 -0.71 -8.88
C ARG A 112 -1.89 0.74 -8.47
N PHE A 113 -1.36 1.08 -7.30
CA PHE A 113 -1.33 2.45 -6.83
C PHE A 113 -0.62 3.35 -7.85
N GLY A 114 -1.17 4.53 -8.11
CA GLY A 114 -0.66 5.46 -9.13
C GLY A 114 -1.15 5.22 -10.56
N THR A 115 -1.97 4.18 -10.79
CA THR A 115 -2.67 3.98 -12.08
C THR A 115 -4.14 4.40 -11.95
N THR A 116 -4.82 4.60 -13.08
CA THR A 116 -6.28 4.83 -13.07
C THR A 116 -6.99 3.48 -12.93
N PRO A 117 -7.85 3.27 -11.93
CA PRO A 117 -8.55 2.00 -11.78
C PRO A 117 -9.60 1.83 -12.87
N GLU A 118 -9.63 0.64 -13.46
CA GLU A 118 -10.70 0.21 -14.36
C GLU A 118 -11.37 -1.05 -13.79
N PHE A 119 -12.64 -0.90 -13.43
CA PHE A 119 -13.44 -1.99 -12.89
C PHE A 119 -14.59 -2.30 -13.85
N PRO A 120 -14.61 -3.49 -14.48
CA PRO A 120 -15.77 -3.99 -15.18
C PRO A 120 -17.03 -3.93 -14.31
N ALA A 121 -18.21 -3.80 -14.94
CA ALA A 121 -19.47 -3.68 -14.20
C ALA A 121 -19.74 -4.86 -13.23
N ARG A 122 -19.20 -6.03 -13.55
CA ARG A 122 -19.25 -7.22 -12.71
C ARG A 122 -17.83 -7.55 -12.27
N SER A 123 -17.45 -7.07 -11.08
CA SER A 123 -16.12 -7.33 -10.52
C SER A 123 -16.20 -7.89 -9.11
N VAL A 124 -15.31 -8.84 -8.83
CA VAL A 124 -14.92 -9.24 -7.48
C VAL A 124 -13.59 -8.54 -7.20
N LEU A 125 -13.62 -7.54 -6.31
CA LEU A 125 -12.42 -6.81 -5.91
C LEU A 125 -11.78 -7.52 -4.72
N VAL A 126 -10.47 -7.76 -4.78
CA VAL A 126 -9.72 -8.34 -3.67
C VAL A 126 -8.53 -7.45 -3.34
N ALA A 127 -8.52 -6.93 -2.12
CA ALA A 127 -7.50 -6.04 -1.59
C ALA A 127 -6.87 -6.68 -0.34
N ASN A 128 -5.87 -7.54 -0.52
CA ASN A 128 -5.17 -8.15 0.61
C ASN A 128 -4.07 -7.21 1.11
N GLU A 129 -4.07 -6.91 2.41
CA GLU A 129 -3.04 -6.06 3.06
C GLU A 129 -2.84 -4.68 2.40
N LEU A 130 -3.93 -4.12 1.83
CA LEU A 130 -3.89 -2.81 1.19
C LEU A 130 -4.15 -1.67 2.18
N LEU A 131 -5.05 -1.89 3.15
CA LEU A 131 -5.55 -0.84 4.03
C LEU A 131 -4.57 -0.51 5.16
N ASP A 132 -3.77 -1.47 5.61
CA ASP A 132 -2.76 -1.24 6.65
C ASP A 132 -1.60 -0.34 6.18
N ALA A 133 -1.37 -0.24 4.87
CA ALA A 133 -0.36 0.62 4.27
C ALA A 133 -0.85 2.06 4.02
N GLN A 134 -2.12 2.38 4.31
CA GLN A 134 -2.66 3.72 4.04
C GLN A 134 -2.06 4.79 4.97
N PRO A 135 -1.87 6.03 4.49
CA PRO A 135 -1.49 7.15 5.34
C PRO A 135 -2.51 7.38 6.47
N PHE A 136 -2.02 7.66 7.68
CA PHE A 136 -2.87 7.83 8.85
C PHE A 136 -2.42 8.98 9.75
N HIS A 137 -3.39 9.59 10.44
CA HIS A 137 -3.14 10.61 11.45
C HIS A 137 -2.97 9.97 12.82
N ARG A 138 -2.13 10.56 13.67
CA ARG A 138 -1.90 10.13 15.04
C ARG A 138 -2.40 11.19 16.00
N PHE A 139 -2.97 10.77 17.12
CA PHE A 139 -3.48 11.66 18.15
C PHE A 139 -2.97 11.23 19.52
N ILE A 140 -2.76 12.22 20.40
CA ILE A 140 -2.43 12.03 21.81
C ILE A 140 -3.44 12.78 22.67
N ARG A 141 -3.82 12.21 23.82
CA ARG A 141 -4.65 12.90 24.81
C ARG A 141 -3.74 13.49 25.90
N GLN A 142 -3.65 14.82 25.97
CA GLN A 142 -2.77 15.53 26.89
C GLN A 142 -3.51 16.74 27.50
N GLY A 143 -3.44 16.91 28.82
CA GLY A 143 -4.17 17.99 29.51
C GLY A 143 -5.69 17.92 29.35
N GLY A 144 -6.25 16.72 29.21
CA GLY A 144 -7.70 16.51 29.03
C GLY A 144 -8.21 16.66 27.59
N ALA A 145 -7.40 17.19 26.66
CA ALA A 145 -7.76 17.41 25.26
C ALA A 145 -7.04 16.44 24.31
N TRP A 146 -7.66 16.15 23.17
CA TRP A 146 -7.00 15.47 22.05
C TRP A 146 -6.18 16.47 21.25
N ARG A 147 -4.96 16.09 20.91
CA ARG A 147 -4.06 16.82 20.02
C ARG A 147 -3.59 15.90 18.92
N GLU A 148 -3.52 16.41 17.70
CA GLU A 148 -2.88 15.70 16.60
C GLU A 148 -1.36 15.68 16.82
N LEU A 149 -0.70 14.60 16.42
CA LEU A 149 0.75 14.50 16.37
C LEU A 149 1.23 14.77 14.94
N GLY A 150 2.09 15.77 14.80
CA GLY A 150 2.82 16.08 13.58
C GLY A 150 4.25 15.54 13.59
N VAL A 151 4.99 15.89 12.55
CA VAL A 151 6.40 15.57 12.38
C VAL A 151 7.13 16.87 12.07
N ARG A 152 7.97 17.31 13.00
CA ARG A 152 8.91 18.40 12.81
C ARG A 152 10.04 17.94 11.91
N VAL A 153 10.38 18.78 10.94
CA VAL A 153 11.46 18.57 9.98
C VAL A 153 12.57 19.58 10.28
N ASP A 154 13.64 19.14 10.95
CA ASP A 154 14.79 19.97 11.31
C ASP A 154 16.09 19.34 10.80
N GLY A 155 16.80 20.03 9.91
CA GLY A 155 17.92 19.41 9.21
C GLY A 155 17.48 18.08 8.57
N SER A 156 18.29 17.02 8.72
CA SER A 156 17.96 15.66 8.27
C SER A 156 17.07 14.87 9.25
N GLU A 157 16.71 15.46 10.39
CA GLU A 157 16.02 14.80 11.49
C GLU A 157 14.50 14.98 11.40
N LEU A 158 13.77 13.93 11.79
CA LEU A 158 12.32 13.89 11.83
C LEU A 158 11.87 13.56 13.25
N THR A 159 11.20 14.51 13.90
CA THR A 159 10.80 14.37 15.31
C THR A 159 9.29 14.50 15.44
N VAL A 160 8.66 13.58 16.18
CA VAL A 160 7.20 13.61 16.39
C VAL A 160 6.87 14.54 17.55
N GLU A 161 5.93 15.47 17.34
CA GLU A 161 5.47 16.40 18.36
C GLU A 161 3.97 16.72 18.23
N PRO A 162 3.29 17.15 19.31
CA PRO A 162 1.93 17.65 19.21
C PRO A 162 1.83 18.91 18.34
N LEU A 163 0.80 18.97 17.49
CA LEU A 163 0.36 20.18 16.80
C LEU A 163 -0.37 21.15 17.75
#